data_AF-A0A815YB44-F1
#
_entry.id   AF-A0A815YB44-F1
#
_cell.length_a   1.000
_cell.length_b   1.000
_cell.length_c   1.000
_cell.angle_alpha   90.00
_cell.angle_beta   90.00
_cell.angle_gamma   90.00
#
_symmetry.space_group_name_H-M   'P 1'
#
loop_
_entity.id
_entity.type
_entity.pdbx_description
1 polymer ?
#
loop_
_entity_poly.entity_id
_entity_poly.type
_entity_poly.pdbx_seq_one_letter_code
_entity_poly.pdbx_strand_id
1 'polypeptide(L)'
;MGVPKFYRWVSERYPNISRVINDNQIPDFDNFYLDMNGIIHACSHVNDDNCDTNVTEEEIFRNIFHYIDFLFRMIKPKKVFYMAVDGVAPRAKMNQQRSRRFRAGRDRMKKLKTLSEKTGQTLKETMANHFDTNAITPGTKFMANLDEQLRYFINVKLTTDPLWEGVDIYLSGHLTPGEGEHKVMEYIRYARSQPGYDVNTRHCLYGLDADLIMLGLVTHEMHFALLREEVKYGPKKVSKILAPEEINWHLLQLCLLRDYIDLEFRSTKDKLKFPYDIECIVDDWILMGYLVGNDFIPHLPHVHINQDALPLLWETYKKVLPTLDGYMNESGDLNLSRFQIYLTELSKYDYDRFKKDNESLEQFGSNPKKFELDKDQIPNSGFSLEIMEKLMIRTSIAPKIEPNGSNENDSNGQMIDSFIALERKPSNVSSSSSSDDVPQRPVYPDADDDGPLSDLERDNDNDNEHKKLLRMSSKYSTNENDDCRSTIDITFRQHKNEYYRRKMKSDSVSIEQLQTYVQQYIEALQWILKYYYQGCPSWSWFYPHHYAPYLSDLDNFKHWQFTFQRGTPFKPFEQLLGKHFYKSLESA
;
A
#
# COMPACT_ATOMS: atom_id res chain seq x y z
N MET A 1 3.64 9.81 5.16
CA MET A 1 2.62 8.87 4.66
C MET A 1 2.95 8.54 3.21
N GLY A 2 2.29 7.54 2.63
CA GLY A 2 2.42 7.20 1.22
C GLY A 2 3.52 6.24 0.84
N VAL A 3 3.77 6.14 -0.46
CA VAL A 3 4.71 5.16 -1.04
C VAL A 3 6.16 5.51 -0.60
N PRO A 4 6.84 4.66 0.20
CA PRO A 4 8.15 4.99 0.76
C PRO A 4 9.19 5.28 -0.33
N LYS A 5 9.96 6.37 -0.16
CA LYS A 5 11.00 6.83 -1.10
C LYS A 5 10.50 7.27 -2.48
N PHE A 6 9.19 7.35 -2.70
CA PHE A 6 8.63 7.74 -3.99
C PHE A 6 9.06 9.14 -4.45
N TYR A 7 8.99 10.15 -3.56
CA TYR A 7 9.46 11.51 -3.88
C TYR A 7 10.91 11.51 -4.39
N ARG A 8 11.79 10.76 -3.71
CA ARG A 8 13.19 10.63 -4.09
C ARG A 8 13.32 10.01 -5.48
N TRP A 9 12.65 8.89 -5.71
CA TRP A 9 12.70 8.17 -6.97
C TRP A 9 12.18 9.03 -8.14
N VAL A 10 11.06 9.73 -7.94
CA VAL A 10 10.47 10.64 -8.95
C VAL A 10 11.41 11.82 -9.23
N SER A 11 12.04 12.39 -8.20
CA SER A 11 13.00 13.49 -8.36
C SER A 11 14.29 13.05 -9.05
N GLU A 12 14.76 11.83 -8.81
CA GLU A 12 15.93 11.26 -9.49
C GLU A 12 15.63 10.95 -10.97
N ARG A 13 14.42 10.45 -11.28
CA ARG A 13 14.02 10.14 -12.66
C ARG A 13 13.68 11.39 -13.47
N TYR A 14 13.00 12.36 -12.86
CA TYR A 14 12.54 13.60 -13.50
C TYR A 14 13.17 14.81 -12.79
N PRO A 15 14.45 15.11 -13.04
CA PRO A 15 15.23 16.07 -12.24
C PRO A 15 14.72 17.51 -12.32
N ASN A 16 14.03 17.88 -13.40
CA ASN A 16 13.59 19.27 -13.62
C ASN A 16 12.23 19.61 -13.00
N ILE A 17 11.55 18.66 -12.35
CA ILE A 17 10.23 18.94 -11.75
C ILE A 17 10.32 19.78 -10.48
N SER A 18 11.48 19.79 -9.81
CA SER A 18 11.70 20.46 -8.54
C SER A 18 12.68 21.62 -8.72
N ARG A 19 12.30 22.80 -8.23
CA ARG A 19 13.14 24.00 -8.28
C ARG A 19 13.34 24.53 -6.87
N VAL A 20 14.58 24.89 -6.53
CA VAL A 20 14.89 25.61 -5.29
C VAL A 20 14.31 27.02 -5.38
N ILE A 21 13.60 27.43 -4.34
CA ILE A 21 13.03 28.76 -4.22
C ILE A 21 14.14 29.75 -3.87
N ASN A 22 14.25 30.80 -4.69
CA ASN A 22 14.97 32.02 -4.38
C ASN A 22 13.93 33.15 -4.30
N ASP A 23 14.10 34.09 -3.38
CA ASP A 23 13.08 35.12 -3.02
C ASP A 23 12.48 35.89 -4.22
N ASN A 24 13.21 36.01 -5.33
CA ASN A 24 12.79 36.77 -6.51
C ASN A 24 12.17 35.93 -7.65
N GLN A 25 11.95 34.62 -7.47
CA GLN A 25 11.62 33.70 -8.58
C GLN A 25 10.38 32.83 -8.35
N ILE A 26 9.59 33.12 -7.31
CA ILE A 26 8.37 32.36 -7.02
C ILE A 26 7.25 32.84 -7.96
N PRO A 27 6.57 31.93 -8.69
CA PRO A 27 5.38 32.29 -9.45
C PRO A 27 4.27 32.79 -8.51
N ASP A 28 3.43 33.70 -9.01
CA ASP A 28 2.24 34.09 -8.28
C ASP A 28 1.26 32.90 -8.14
N PHE A 29 0.64 32.75 -6.98
CA PHE A 29 -0.39 31.75 -6.72
C PHE A 29 -1.72 32.39 -6.33
N ASP A 30 -2.82 31.79 -6.79
CA ASP A 30 -4.17 32.25 -6.43
C ASP A 30 -4.60 31.62 -5.10
N ASN A 31 -4.35 30.32 -4.95
CA ASN A 31 -4.75 29.56 -3.78
C ASN A 31 -3.55 28.87 -3.12
N PHE A 32 -3.42 29.01 -1.81
CA PHE A 32 -2.40 28.34 -1.01
C PHE A 32 -3.04 27.46 0.06
N TYR A 33 -2.61 26.20 0.12
CA TYR A 33 -3.14 25.16 1.01
C TYR A 33 -2.04 24.65 1.93
N LEU A 34 -2.35 24.49 3.23
CA LEU A 34 -1.44 23.91 4.22
C LEU A 34 -2.00 22.60 4.76
N ASP A 35 -1.23 21.52 4.62
CA ASP A 35 -1.35 20.37 5.50
C ASP A 35 -0.60 20.66 6.81
N MET A 36 -1.37 20.96 7.85
CA MET A 36 -0.84 21.41 9.14
C MET A 36 -0.15 20.30 9.92
N ASN A 37 -0.46 19.03 9.66
CA ASN A 37 0.07 17.94 10.46
C ASN A 37 1.60 17.85 10.40
N GLY A 38 2.19 18.06 9.21
CA GLY A 38 3.63 18.13 9.05
C GLY A 38 4.27 19.24 9.89
N ILE A 39 3.63 20.42 9.92
CA ILE A 39 4.08 21.59 10.70
C ILE A 39 4.00 21.31 12.19
N ILE A 40 2.86 20.80 12.67
CA ILE A 40 2.64 20.50 14.10
C ILE A 40 3.69 19.50 14.58
N HIS A 41 3.96 18.45 13.81
CA HIS A 41 5.00 17.49 14.15
C HIS A 41 6.39 18.13 14.18
N ALA A 42 6.78 18.89 13.14
CA ALA A 42 8.08 19.55 13.07
C ALA A 42 8.31 20.51 14.24
N CYS A 43 7.31 21.30 14.63
CA CYS A 43 7.39 22.24 15.74
C CYS A 43 7.31 21.57 17.14
N SER A 44 6.86 20.32 17.22
CA SER A 44 6.71 19.58 18.49
C SER A 44 7.92 18.70 18.84
N HIS A 45 8.80 18.40 17.88
CA HIS A 45 9.96 17.54 18.10
C HIS A 45 11.13 18.34 18.66
N VAL A 46 11.59 17.97 19.86
CA VAL A 46 12.84 18.46 20.46
C VAL A 46 14.02 17.73 19.83
N ASN A 47 15.12 18.44 19.53
CA ASN A 47 16.35 17.85 18.99
C ASN A 47 16.78 16.64 19.83
N ASP A 48 16.96 15.50 19.17
CA ASP A 48 17.15 14.17 19.79
C ASP A 48 18.36 14.05 20.76
N ASP A 49 19.27 15.05 20.82
CA ASP A 49 20.51 15.00 21.62
C ASP A 49 20.66 16.09 22.70
N ASN A 50 19.92 17.21 22.64
CA ASN A 50 19.96 18.23 23.71
C ASN A 50 18.87 17.95 24.75
N CYS A 51 19.22 17.09 25.71
CA CYS A 51 18.33 16.56 26.75
C CYS A 51 17.82 17.56 27.81
N ASP A 52 18.00 18.88 27.62
CA ASP A 52 17.71 19.90 28.65
C ASP A 52 16.65 20.94 28.25
N THR A 53 16.19 20.97 27.00
CA THR A 53 15.19 21.97 26.57
C THR A 53 13.81 21.34 26.45
N ASN A 54 13.05 21.37 27.54
CA ASN A 54 11.62 21.10 27.52
C ASN A 54 10.93 22.17 26.67
N VAL A 55 10.16 21.77 25.66
CA VAL A 55 9.34 22.71 24.88
C VAL A 55 7.95 22.73 25.48
N THR A 56 7.50 23.90 25.94
CA THR A 56 6.13 24.06 26.49
C THR A 56 5.09 24.11 25.36
N GLU A 57 3.82 23.88 25.68
CA GLU A 57 2.74 24.03 24.69
C GLU A 57 2.72 25.44 24.09
N GLU A 58 3.00 26.49 24.87
CA GLU A 58 3.03 27.86 24.35
C GLU A 58 4.19 28.11 23.37
N GLU A 59 5.34 27.46 23.58
CA GLU A 59 6.46 27.51 22.65
C GLU A 59 6.14 26.77 21.35
N ILE A 60 5.48 25.61 21.43
CA ILE A 60 5.00 24.88 20.25
C ILE A 60 4.06 25.77 19.43
N PHE A 61 3.08 26.42 20.07
CA PHE A 61 2.13 27.31 19.37
C PHE A 61 2.83 28.51 18.73
N ARG A 62 3.80 29.13 19.42
CA ARG A 62 4.59 30.23 18.87
C ARG A 62 5.38 29.82 17.63
N ASN A 63 5.99 28.64 17.67
CA ASN A 63 6.73 28.07 16.55
C ASN A 63 5.80 27.78 15.37
N ILE A 64 4.62 27.21 15.62
CA ILE A 64 3.60 26.97 14.59
C ILE A 64 3.18 28.30 13.93
N PHE A 65 2.87 29.33 14.72
CA PHE A 65 2.47 30.64 14.19
C PHE A 65 3.54 31.29 13.34
N HIS A 66 4.78 31.23 13.80
CA HIS A 66 5.92 31.75 13.05
C HIS A 66 6.10 31.01 11.71
N TYR A 67 5.95 29.68 11.72
CA TYR A 67 6.05 28.85 10.54
C TYR A 67 4.93 29.15 9.52
N ILE A 68 3.68 29.27 9.97
CA ILE A 68 2.53 29.63 9.10
C ILE A 68 2.75 31.02 8.47
N ASP A 69 3.14 32.00 9.28
CA ASP A 69 3.35 33.37 8.82
C ASP A 69 4.49 33.46 7.80
N PHE A 70 5.58 32.72 8.04
CA PHE A 70 6.70 32.62 7.10
C PHE A 70 6.25 32.03 5.75
N LEU A 71 5.52 30.91 5.77
CA LEU A 71 4.98 30.29 4.57
C LEU A 71 4.02 31.22 3.80
N PHE A 72 3.13 31.90 4.52
CA PHE A 72 2.18 32.84 3.92
C PHE A 72 2.90 33.99 3.23
N ARG A 73 3.93 34.57 3.87
CA ARG A 73 4.75 35.66 3.32
C ARG A 73 5.60 35.23 2.14
N MET A 74 6.01 33.96 2.09
CA MET A 74 6.75 33.40 0.97
C MET A 74 5.85 33.27 -0.27
N ILE A 75 4.66 32.68 -0.12
CA ILE A 75 3.79 32.34 -1.26
C ILE A 75 2.88 33.49 -1.70
N LYS A 76 2.43 34.33 -0.77
CA LYS A 76 1.56 35.50 -1.01
C LYS A 76 0.32 35.15 -1.87
N PRO A 77 -0.57 34.27 -1.38
CA PRO A 77 -1.77 33.88 -2.13
C PRO A 77 -2.67 35.09 -2.41
N LYS A 78 -3.30 35.12 -3.60
CA LYS A 78 -4.14 36.25 -4.04
C LYS A 78 -5.63 36.11 -3.72
N LYS A 79 -6.14 34.88 -3.63
CA LYS A 79 -7.58 34.60 -3.48
C LYS A 79 -7.86 33.81 -2.21
N VAL A 80 -7.23 32.65 -2.06
CA VAL A 80 -7.58 31.69 -0.98
C VAL A 80 -6.36 31.27 -0.18
N PHE A 81 -6.51 31.24 1.14
CA PHE A 81 -5.58 30.59 2.06
C PHE A 81 -6.32 29.56 2.93
N TYR A 82 -5.98 28.28 2.75
CA TYR A 82 -6.68 27.16 3.37
C TYR A 82 -5.75 26.36 4.28
N MET A 83 -6.10 26.26 5.56
CA MET A 83 -5.37 25.48 6.56
C MET A 83 -6.16 24.24 6.96
N ALA A 84 -5.56 23.07 6.80
CA ALA A 84 -6.20 21.79 7.10
C ALA A 84 -5.45 21.07 8.22
N VAL A 85 -6.14 20.80 9.33
CA VAL A 85 -5.66 19.95 10.43
C VAL A 85 -6.35 18.60 10.34
N ASP A 86 -5.66 17.49 10.61
CA ASP A 86 -6.28 16.17 10.58
C ASP A 86 -7.44 16.07 11.56
N GLY A 87 -8.54 15.50 11.07
CA GLY A 87 -9.69 15.08 11.85
C GLY A 87 -9.73 13.56 12.05
N VAL A 88 -10.92 13.03 12.29
CA VAL A 88 -11.14 11.58 12.35
C VAL A 88 -10.90 10.97 10.98
N ALA A 89 -9.98 10.00 10.90
CA ALA A 89 -9.60 9.28 9.70
C ALA A 89 -10.54 8.08 9.45
N PRO A 90 -10.69 7.61 8.20
CA PRO A 90 -11.41 6.38 7.89
C PRO A 90 -10.73 5.15 8.53
N ARG A 91 -11.51 4.09 8.78
CA ARG A 91 -11.01 2.85 9.41
C ARG A 91 -9.84 2.23 8.64
N ALA A 92 -9.86 2.31 7.31
CA ALA A 92 -8.77 1.83 6.45
C ALA A 92 -7.40 2.40 6.86
N LYS A 93 -7.31 3.67 7.29
CA LYS A 93 -6.05 4.28 7.75
C LYS A 93 -5.77 4.05 9.23
N MET A 94 -6.77 3.71 10.04
CA MET A 94 -6.62 3.55 11.49
C MET A 94 -5.61 2.46 11.84
N ASN A 95 -5.60 1.33 11.12
CA ASN A 95 -4.66 0.22 11.36
C ASN A 95 -3.20 0.66 11.12
N GLN A 96 -2.97 1.39 10.03
CA GLN A 96 -1.65 1.92 9.69
C GLN A 96 -1.19 2.95 10.76
N GLN A 97 -2.07 3.87 11.14
CA GLN A 97 -1.75 4.87 12.17
C GLN A 97 -1.48 4.23 13.53
N ARG A 98 -2.26 3.22 13.93
CA ARG A 98 -2.05 2.45 15.17
C ARG A 98 -0.68 1.77 15.18
N SER A 99 -0.30 1.11 14.10
CA SER A 99 1.00 0.45 13.96
C SER A 99 2.18 1.43 13.99
N ARG A 100 2.03 2.62 13.39
CA ARG A 100 3.04 3.70 13.49
C ARG A 100 3.17 4.20 14.93
N ARG A 101 2.05 4.50 15.59
CA ARG A 101 2.00 5.01 16.97
C ARG A 101 2.55 4.00 17.98
N PHE A 102 2.26 2.71 17.79
CA PHE A 102 2.82 1.64 18.63
C PHE A 102 4.35 1.62 18.58
N ARG A 103 4.92 1.65 17.37
CA ARG A 103 6.38 1.67 17.18
C ARG A 103 7.00 2.93 17.79
N ALA A 104 6.45 4.10 17.47
CA ALA A 104 6.93 5.37 18.02
C ALA A 104 6.87 5.42 19.56
N GLY A 105 5.77 4.95 20.15
CA GLY A 105 5.61 4.87 21.60
C GLY A 105 6.59 3.89 22.25
N ARG A 106 6.83 2.73 21.63
CA ARG A 106 7.82 1.75 22.10
C ARG A 106 9.24 2.31 22.06
N ASP A 107 9.60 2.95 20.95
CA ASP A 107 10.94 3.52 20.76
C ASP A 107 11.18 4.71 21.70
N ARG A 108 10.17 5.57 21.88
CA ARG A 108 10.19 6.62 22.90
C ARG A 108 10.37 6.05 24.30
N MET A 109 9.63 5.01 24.66
CA MET A 109 9.75 4.39 25.98
C MET A 109 11.15 3.81 26.22
N LYS A 110 11.77 3.21 25.20
CA LYS A 110 13.17 2.78 25.26
C LYS A 110 14.11 3.98 25.51
N LYS A 111 13.96 5.07 24.74
CA LYS A 111 14.74 6.31 24.92
C LYS A 111 14.57 6.90 26.33
N LEU A 112 13.35 7.03 26.83
CA LEU A 112 13.06 7.61 28.15
C LEU A 112 13.63 6.76 29.29
N LYS A 113 13.62 5.43 29.17
CA LYS A 113 14.29 4.54 30.14
C LYS A 113 15.79 4.79 30.17
N THR A 114 16.43 4.83 29.00
CA THR A 114 17.87 5.13 28.92
C THR A 114 18.22 6.54 29.42
N LEU A 115 17.31 7.51 29.30
CA LEU A 115 17.48 8.88 29.81
C LEU A 115 17.32 8.93 31.34
N SER A 116 16.32 8.25 31.89
CA SER A 116 16.11 8.15 33.34
C SER A 116 17.32 7.50 34.03
N GLU A 117 17.89 6.46 33.43
CA GLU A 117 19.12 5.80 33.91
C GLU A 117 20.34 6.74 33.89
N LYS A 118 20.44 7.63 32.89
CA LYS A 118 21.54 8.59 32.75
C LYS A 118 21.41 9.81 33.66
N THR A 119 20.19 10.32 33.83
CA THR A 119 19.91 11.56 34.60
C THR A 119 19.67 11.32 36.08
N GLY A 120 19.44 10.06 36.48
CA GLY A 120 19.08 9.70 37.86
C GLY A 120 17.67 10.15 38.27
N GLN A 121 16.89 10.76 37.37
CA GLN A 121 15.49 11.12 37.60
C GLN A 121 14.60 9.89 37.50
N THR A 122 13.45 9.92 38.19
CA THR A 122 12.47 8.86 38.03
C THR A 122 11.87 8.90 36.62
N LEU A 123 11.47 7.73 36.10
CA LEU A 123 10.81 7.64 34.79
C LEU A 123 9.58 8.54 34.70
N LYS A 124 8.86 8.74 35.82
CA LYS A 124 7.66 9.58 35.89
C LYS A 124 7.97 11.07 35.71
N GLU A 125 9.05 11.57 36.32
CA GLU A 125 9.51 12.96 36.15
C GLU A 125 10.01 13.18 34.73
N THR A 126 10.78 12.23 34.19
CA THR A 126 11.29 12.30 32.81
C THR A 126 10.14 12.32 31.79
N MET A 127 9.07 11.53 32.03
CA MET A 127 7.87 11.52 31.19
C MET A 127 7.07 12.82 31.26
N ALA A 128 6.89 13.40 32.46
CA ALA A 128 6.16 14.65 32.64
C ALA A 128 6.84 15.84 31.95
N ASN A 129 8.17 15.79 31.83
CA ASN A 129 8.96 16.86 31.23
C ASN A 129 8.95 16.85 29.68
N HIS A 130 8.51 15.76 29.04
CA HIS A 130 8.55 15.62 27.59
C HIS A 130 7.15 15.62 26.97
N PHE A 131 6.92 16.54 26.02
CA PHE A 131 5.67 16.59 25.25
C PHE A 131 5.35 15.25 24.59
N ASP A 132 4.13 14.73 24.76
CA ASP A 132 3.68 13.49 24.13
C ASP A 132 3.19 13.75 22.70
N THR A 133 3.92 13.26 21.69
CA THR A 133 3.52 13.41 20.28
C THR A 133 2.23 12.67 19.96
N ASN A 134 1.81 11.71 20.78
CA ASN A 134 0.50 11.08 20.69
C ASN A 134 -0.65 12.05 21.00
N ALA A 135 -0.38 13.16 21.70
CA ALA A 135 -1.35 14.23 21.92
C ALA A 135 -1.78 14.90 20.61
N ILE A 136 -1.02 14.76 19.52
CA ILE A 136 -1.37 15.21 18.17
C ILE A 136 -2.37 14.21 17.55
N THR A 137 -3.59 14.24 18.09
CA THR A 137 -4.71 13.42 17.62
C THR A 137 -6.02 14.13 17.89
N PRO A 138 -7.00 14.09 16.97
CA PRO A 138 -8.31 14.66 17.22
C PRO A 138 -8.95 14.11 18.51
N GLY A 139 -9.54 15.01 19.30
CA GLY A 139 -10.21 14.67 20.57
C GLY A 139 -9.34 14.82 21.81
N THR A 140 -8.06 15.16 21.67
CA THR A 140 -7.19 15.48 22.82
C THR A 140 -7.36 16.94 23.26
N LYS A 141 -7.00 17.23 24.52
CA LYS A 141 -6.98 18.59 25.05
C LYS A 141 -6.02 19.50 24.26
N PHE A 142 -4.85 18.98 23.89
CA PHE A 142 -3.88 19.69 23.07
C PHE A 142 -4.47 20.18 21.74
N MET A 143 -5.19 19.31 21.01
CA MET A 143 -5.79 19.69 19.73
C MET A 143 -6.91 20.73 19.89
N ALA A 144 -7.70 20.65 20.98
CA ALA A 144 -8.72 21.64 21.28
C ALA A 144 -8.11 23.02 21.57
N ASN A 145 -7.05 23.06 22.38
CA ASN A 145 -6.29 24.28 22.63
C ASN A 145 -5.68 24.83 21.34
N LEU A 146 -5.06 23.96 20.51
CA LEU A 146 -4.46 24.36 19.24
C LEU A 146 -5.50 25.00 18.29
N ASP A 147 -6.72 24.45 18.21
CA ASP A 147 -7.79 25.02 17.38
C ASP A 147 -8.19 26.44 17.84
N GLU A 148 -8.33 26.65 19.14
CA GLU A 148 -8.61 27.97 19.72
C GLU A 148 -7.47 28.96 19.45
N GLN A 149 -6.23 28.52 19.64
CA GLN A 149 -5.03 29.32 19.43
C GLN A 149 -4.84 29.70 17.95
N LEU A 150 -5.12 28.79 17.01
CA LEU A 150 -5.10 29.08 15.58
C LEU A 150 -6.16 30.11 15.19
N ARG A 151 -7.39 30.02 15.72
CA ARG A 151 -8.43 31.02 15.50
C ARG A 151 -8.01 32.39 16.02
N TYR A 152 -7.43 32.43 17.21
CA TYR A 152 -6.88 33.67 17.78
C TYR A 152 -5.79 34.27 16.89
N PHE A 153 -4.82 33.46 16.45
CA PHE A 153 -3.75 33.88 15.55
C PHE A 153 -4.27 34.47 14.24
N ILE A 154 -5.26 33.83 13.61
CA ILE A 154 -5.85 34.31 12.36
C ILE A 154 -6.52 35.68 12.57
N ASN A 155 -7.29 35.85 13.65
CA ASN A 155 -7.94 37.13 13.96
C ASN A 155 -6.92 38.26 14.20
N VAL A 156 -5.81 37.95 14.89
CA VAL A 156 -4.71 38.91 15.06
C VAL A 156 -4.09 39.25 13.71
N LYS A 157 -3.84 38.27 12.84
CA LYS A 157 -3.23 38.52 11.53
C LYS A 157 -4.11 39.35 10.61
N LEU A 158 -5.41 39.06 10.56
CA LEU A 158 -6.39 39.86 9.81
C LEU A 158 -6.47 41.32 10.27
N THR A 159 -6.21 41.61 11.54
CA THR A 159 -6.28 42.97 12.10
C THR A 159 -4.95 43.72 12.02
N THR A 160 -3.82 43.01 11.92
CA THR A 160 -2.48 43.60 12.04
C THR A 160 -1.65 43.57 10.75
N ASP A 161 -1.88 42.62 9.86
CA ASP A 161 -1.04 42.39 8.68
C ASP A 161 -1.83 42.67 7.38
N PRO A 162 -1.49 43.74 6.62
CA PRO A 162 -2.17 44.09 5.37
C PRO A 162 -2.08 43.02 4.28
N LEU A 163 -1.10 42.10 4.35
CA LEU A 163 -0.98 41.01 3.36
C LEU A 163 -2.11 39.98 3.49
N TRP A 164 -2.75 39.91 4.65
CA TRP A 164 -3.87 39.02 4.93
C TRP A 164 -5.21 39.65 4.53
N GLU A 165 -5.22 40.96 4.22
CA GLU A 165 -6.42 41.67 3.79
C GLU A 165 -6.78 41.30 2.34
N GLY A 166 -8.04 40.95 2.10
CA GLY A 166 -8.55 40.60 0.77
C GLY A 166 -8.34 39.15 0.33
N VAL A 167 -7.78 38.29 1.19
CA VAL A 167 -7.67 36.83 0.97
C VAL A 167 -8.73 36.09 1.78
N ASP A 168 -9.44 35.15 1.15
CA ASP A 168 -10.40 34.28 1.83
C ASP A 168 -9.66 33.20 2.64
N ILE A 169 -9.76 33.29 3.97
CA ILE A 169 -9.07 32.39 4.89
C ILE A 169 -10.03 31.30 5.40
N TYR A 170 -9.64 30.04 5.19
CA TYR A 170 -10.37 28.87 5.67
C TYR A 170 -9.52 28.09 6.68
N LEU A 171 -10.09 27.83 7.85
CA LEU A 171 -9.51 26.92 8.85
C LEU A 171 -10.39 25.68 8.98
N SER A 172 -9.90 24.54 8.50
CA SER A 172 -10.52 23.23 8.67
C SER A 172 -9.84 22.48 9.81
N GLY A 173 -10.29 22.73 11.04
CA GLY A 173 -9.73 22.18 12.26
C GLY A 173 -9.98 20.68 12.48
N HIS A 174 -9.53 20.18 13.64
CA HIS A 174 -9.60 18.76 14.01
C HIS A 174 -11.03 18.25 14.27
N LEU A 175 -12.01 19.16 14.42
CA LEU A 175 -13.42 18.83 14.64
C LEU A 175 -14.10 18.32 13.36
N THR A 176 -13.61 18.73 12.18
CA THR A 176 -14.11 18.25 10.90
C THR A 176 -13.46 16.89 10.59
N PRO A 177 -14.23 15.82 10.29
CA PRO A 177 -13.68 14.51 9.91
C PRO A 177 -12.83 14.57 8.63
N GLY A 178 -11.91 13.61 8.48
CA GLY A 178 -11.02 13.44 7.32
C GLY A 178 -9.58 13.88 7.57
N GLU A 179 -8.66 13.37 6.75
CA GLU A 179 -7.28 13.87 6.69
C GLU A 179 -7.21 15.30 6.14
N GLY A 180 -6.20 16.05 6.55
CA GLY A 180 -5.89 17.39 6.04
C GLY A 180 -5.75 17.40 4.52
N GLU A 181 -4.95 16.48 3.96
CA GLU A 181 -4.75 16.34 2.51
C GLU A 181 -6.07 16.10 1.75
N HIS A 182 -6.95 15.23 2.26
CA HIS A 182 -8.23 14.94 1.61
C HIS A 182 -9.26 16.05 1.77
N LYS A 183 -9.24 16.79 2.89
CA LYS A 183 -10.05 18.01 3.09
C LYS A 183 -9.69 19.08 2.06
N VAL A 184 -8.40 19.27 1.80
CA VAL A 184 -7.92 20.19 0.75
C VAL A 184 -8.42 19.72 -0.62
N MET A 185 -8.25 18.45 -0.95
CA MET A 185 -8.71 17.94 -2.25
C MET A 185 -10.22 18.00 -2.42
N GLU A 186 -10.99 17.80 -1.35
CA GLU A 186 -12.45 17.99 -1.36
C GLU A 186 -12.83 19.45 -1.64
N TYR A 187 -12.15 20.41 -1.01
CA TYR A 187 -12.35 21.83 -1.30
C TYR A 187 -12.02 22.17 -2.76
N ILE A 188 -10.91 21.65 -3.31
CA ILE A 188 -10.53 21.89 -4.71
C ILE A 188 -11.60 21.33 -5.66
N ARG A 189 -12.07 20.09 -5.43
CA ARG A 189 -13.16 19.50 -6.22
C ARG A 189 -14.45 20.32 -6.14
N TYR A 190 -14.81 20.77 -4.93
CA TYR A 190 -15.97 21.62 -4.74
C TYR A 190 -15.84 22.94 -5.52
N ALA A 191 -14.70 23.64 -5.41
CA ALA A 191 -14.45 24.89 -6.10
C ALA A 191 -14.53 24.73 -7.62
N ARG A 192 -13.95 23.66 -8.17
CA ARG A 192 -14.01 23.32 -9.60
C ARG A 192 -15.41 23.06 -10.11
N SER A 193 -16.28 22.50 -9.26
CA SER A 193 -17.67 22.22 -9.62
C SER A 193 -18.57 23.46 -9.67
N GLN A 194 -18.12 24.61 -9.15
CA GLN A 194 -18.92 25.83 -9.12
C GLN A 194 -18.99 26.50 -10.50
N PRO A 195 -20.14 27.09 -10.88
CA PRO A 195 -20.26 27.82 -12.13
C PRO A 195 -19.39 29.08 -12.07
N GLY A 196 -18.49 29.25 -13.06
CA GLY A 196 -17.57 30.38 -13.12
C GLY A 196 -16.19 30.14 -12.51
N TYR A 197 -15.85 28.89 -12.17
CA TYR A 197 -14.48 28.53 -11.81
C TYR A 197 -13.49 28.84 -12.94
N ASP A 198 -12.37 29.47 -12.59
CA ASP A 198 -11.29 29.78 -13.53
C ASP A 198 -10.37 28.56 -13.68
N VAL A 199 -10.34 27.99 -14.89
CA VAL A 199 -9.55 26.80 -15.25
C VAL A 199 -8.04 27.04 -15.12
N ASN A 200 -7.60 28.31 -15.14
CA ASN A 200 -6.18 28.65 -14.97
C ASN A 200 -5.82 29.05 -13.54
N THR A 201 -6.67 28.73 -12.56
CA THR A 201 -6.37 28.98 -11.14
C THR A 201 -5.07 28.29 -10.74
N ARG A 202 -4.17 29.02 -10.09
CA ARG A 202 -2.86 28.49 -9.68
C ARG A 202 -2.89 28.03 -8.24
N HIS A 203 -2.62 26.75 -8.04
CA HIS A 203 -2.69 26.06 -6.76
C HIS A 203 -1.28 25.80 -6.22
N CYS A 204 -1.04 26.12 -4.94
CA CYS A 204 0.14 25.72 -4.20
C CYS A 204 -0.27 24.96 -2.94
N LEU A 205 0.20 23.73 -2.75
CA LEU A 205 -0.06 22.95 -1.54
C LEU A 205 1.26 22.62 -0.83
N TYR A 206 1.35 22.98 0.43
CA TYR A 206 2.47 22.64 1.30
C TYR A 206 2.24 21.28 1.98
N GLY A 207 3.26 20.42 1.91
CA GLY A 207 3.34 19.21 2.74
C GLY A 207 4.45 18.25 2.32
N LEU A 208 4.88 17.41 3.26
CA LEU A 208 6.03 16.51 3.09
C LEU A 208 5.65 15.11 2.61
N ASP A 209 4.37 14.81 2.48
CA ASP A 209 3.90 13.48 2.10
C ASP A 209 4.03 13.25 0.59
N ALA A 210 4.38 12.02 0.23
CA ALA A 210 4.54 11.63 -1.17
C ALA A 210 3.18 11.50 -1.88
N ASP A 211 2.12 11.18 -1.12
CA ASP A 211 0.75 11.05 -1.63
C ASP A 211 0.20 12.36 -2.17
N LEU A 212 0.71 13.52 -1.71
CA LEU A 212 0.34 14.84 -2.24
C LEU A 212 0.65 15.00 -3.73
N ILE A 213 1.67 14.29 -4.25
CA ILE A 213 1.97 14.27 -5.69
C ILE A 213 0.83 13.59 -6.44
N MET A 214 0.40 12.42 -5.94
CA MET A 214 -0.71 11.67 -6.53
C MET A 214 -2.01 12.45 -6.42
N LEU A 215 -2.34 12.97 -5.23
CA LEU A 215 -3.55 13.76 -4.99
C LEU A 215 -3.57 15.03 -5.86
N GLY A 216 -2.44 15.71 -6.02
CA GLY A 216 -2.33 16.87 -6.90
C GLY A 216 -2.57 16.51 -8.38
N LEU A 217 -2.04 15.38 -8.86
CA LEU A 217 -2.29 14.89 -10.22
C LEU A 217 -3.75 14.50 -10.46
N VAL A 218 -4.41 13.87 -9.48
CA VAL A 218 -5.85 13.52 -9.51
C VAL A 218 -6.74 14.75 -9.70
N THR A 219 -6.27 15.94 -9.32
CA THR A 219 -7.05 17.16 -9.56
C THR A 219 -7.13 17.54 -11.04
N HIS A 220 -6.23 17.07 -11.91
CA HIS A 220 -6.11 17.52 -13.30
C HIS A 220 -6.01 19.06 -13.47
N GLU A 221 -5.60 19.77 -12.42
CA GLU A 221 -5.34 21.21 -12.51
C GLU A 221 -3.99 21.44 -13.18
N MET A 222 -4.01 22.21 -14.28
CA MET A 222 -2.81 22.49 -15.07
C MET A 222 -1.74 23.22 -14.26
N HIS A 223 -2.15 24.16 -13.41
CA HIS A 223 -1.24 24.99 -12.63
C HIS A 223 -1.22 24.59 -11.16
N PHE A 224 -0.61 23.45 -10.88
CA PHE A 224 -0.49 22.92 -9.53
C PHE A 224 0.99 22.75 -9.13
N ALA A 225 1.37 23.30 -7.98
CA ALA A 225 2.69 23.13 -7.39
C ALA A 225 2.62 22.64 -5.94
N LEU A 226 3.62 21.86 -5.54
CA LEU A 226 3.81 21.41 -4.17
C LEU A 226 5.00 22.13 -3.54
N LEU A 227 4.77 22.79 -2.42
CA LEU A 227 5.82 23.40 -1.61
C LEU A 227 6.34 22.37 -0.61
N ARG A 228 7.65 22.16 -0.60
CA ARG A 228 8.31 21.13 0.24
C ARG A 228 9.61 21.65 0.81
N GLU A 229 9.99 21.12 1.97
CA GLU A 229 11.33 21.32 2.53
C GLU A 229 12.36 20.43 1.81
N GLU A 230 13.62 20.87 1.77
CA GLU A 230 14.73 20.07 1.27
C GLU A 230 14.95 18.82 2.16
N VAL A 231 14.89 17.65 1.55
CA VAL A 231 15.21 16.38 2.22
C VAL A 231 16.69 16.07 2.01
N LYS A 232 17.54 16.37 2.99
CA LYS A 232 18.97 16.03 2.95
C LYS A 232 19.18 14.53 3.21
N TYR A 233 19.73 13.83 2.22
CA TYR A 233 20.08 12.41 2.33
C TYR A 233 21.51 12.23 2.82
N GLY A 234 21.71 11.57 3.97
CA GLY A 234 23.04 11.30 4.53
C GLY A 234 22.98 10.83 6.00
N PRO A 235 24.14 10.47 6.60
CA PRO A 235 24.20 10.17 8.03
C PRO A 235 23.70 11.40 8.80
N LYS A 236 22.76 11.17 9.73
CA LYS A 236 22.12 12.22 10.53
C LYS A 236 23.19 13.08 11.22
N LYS A 237 23.51 14.24 10.65
CA LYS A 237 24.08 15.34 11.43
C LYS A 237 22.94 15.97 12.19
N VAL A 238 23.23 16.35 13.44
CA VAL A 238 22.34 16.99 14.41
C VAL A 238 21.31 17.88 13.70
N SER A 239 20.05 17.42 13.63
CA SER A 239 18.95 18.28 13.20
C SER A 239 18.75 19.27 14.32
N LYS A 240 19.21 20.51 14.15
CA LYS A 240 18.68 21.63 14.93
C LYS A 240 17.22 21.83 14.49
N ILE A 241 16.38 22.39 15.37
CA ILE A 241 15.15 23.07 14.95
C ILE A 241 15.64 24.18 14.03
N LEU A 242 15.60 23.93 12.73
CA LEU A 242 15.95 24.91 11.74
C LEU A 242 14.81 25.93 11.78
N ALA A 243 15.17 27.19 12.02
CA ALA A 243 14.23 28.26 11.78
C ALA A 243 13.76 28.17 10.31
N PRO A 244 12.48 28.46 10.00
CA PRO A 244 11.96 28.36 8.63
C PRO A 244 12.83 29.10 7.59
N GLU A 245 13.53 30.15 8.01
CA GLU A 245 14.47 30.94 7.22
C GLU A 245 15.76 30.18 6.82
N GLU A 246 16.17 29.18 7.58
CA GLU A 246 17.37 28.38 7.32
C GLU A 246 17.08 27.14 6.44
N ILE A 247 15.79 26.85 6.22
CA ILE A 247 15.35 25.71 5.42
C ILE A 247 15.44 26.08 3.94
N ASN A 248 16.01 25.17 3.14
CA ASN A 248 15.93 25.28 1.69
C ASN A 248 14.57 24.78 1.22
N TRP A 249 13.87 25.61 0.45
CA TRP A 249 12.53 25.33 -0.02
C TRP A 249 12.53 24.89 -1.47
N HIS A 250 11.75 23.86 -1.76
CA HIS A 250 11.57 23.32 -3.10
C HIS A 250 10.13 23.49 -3.55
N LEU A 251 9.98 23.98 -4.77
CA LEU A 251 8.71 24.02 -5.47
C LEU A 251 8.69 22.91 -6.52
N LEU A 252 7.89 21.88 -6.28
CA LEU A 252 7.67 20.79 -7.23
C LEU A 252 6.49 21.13 -8.12
N GLN A 253 6.72 21.26 -9.42
CA GLN A 253 5.70 21.62 -10.40
C GLN A 253 5.07 20.37 -11.02
N LEU A 254 3.77 20.19 -10.82
CA LEU A 254 3.05 19.02 -11.35
C LEU A 254 2.80 19.13 -12.86
N CYS A 255 2.75 20.34 -13.44
CA CYS A 255 2.67 20.51 -14.89
C CYS A 255 3.84 19.83 -15.61
N LEU A 256 5.07 20.05 -15.15
CA LEU A 256 6.26 19.43 -15.73
C LEU A 256 6.25 17.92 -15.55
N LEU A 257 5.76 17.42 -14.40
CA LEU A 257 5.62 15.99 -14.19
C LEU A 257 4.62 15.37 -15.18
N ARG A 258 3.52 16.06 -15.50
CA ARG A 258 2.55 15.63 -16.53
C ARG A 258 3.19 15.60 -17.91
N ASP A 259 4.00 16.59 -18.27
CA ASP A 259 4.75 16.60 -19.53
C ASP A 259 5.73 15.41 -19.61
N TYR A 260 6.42 15.09 -18.51
CA TYR A 260 7.28 13.91 -18.44
C TYR A 260 6.49 12.60 -18.60
N ILE A 261 5.31 12.50 -17.99
CA ILE A 261 4.42 11.34 -18.15
C ILE A 261 3.97 11.23 -19.62
N ASP A 262 3.57 12.33 -20.27
CA ASP A 262 3.23 12.33 -21.70
C ASP A 262 4.40 11.81 -22.54
N LEU A 263 5.61 12.32 -22.32
CA LEU A 263 6.81 11.87 -23.03
C LEU A 263 7.09 10.38 -22.84
N GLU A 264 6.86 9.84 -21.64
CA GLU A 264 7.06 8.42 -21.31
C GLU A 264 6.09 7.52 -22.09
N PHE A 265 4.82 7.92 -22.23
CA PHE A 265 3.77 7.13 -22.87
C PHE A 265 3.50 7.51 -24.33
N ARG A 266 4.12 8.56 -24.86
CA ARG A 266 3.88 9.04 -26.24
C ARG A 266 4.03 7.97 -27.31
N SER A 267 4.91 6.99 -27.08
CA SER A 267 5.16 5.86 -27.99
C SER A 267 3.96 4.91 -28.16
N THR A 268 2.97 4.97 -27.25
CA THR A 268 1.74 4.17 -27.37
C THR A 268 0.70 4.84 -28.26
N LYS A 269 0.75 6.16 -28.43
CA LYS A 269 -0.23 6.98 -29.14
C LYS A 269 -0.58 6.44 -30.53
N ASP A 270 0.42 6.04 -31.30
CA ASP A 270 0.22 5.54 -32.67
C ASP A 270 -0.29 4.09 -32.74
N LYS A 271 -0.33 3.39 -31.60
CA LYS A 271 -0.71 1.97 -31.50
C LYS A 271 -2.12 1.76 -30.94
N LEU A 272 -2.75 2.81 -30.40
CA LEU A 272 -4.06 2.70 -29.76
C LEU A 272 -5.20 2.56 -30.77
N LYS A 273 -6.21 1.78 -30.40
CA LYS A 273 -7.47 1.64 -31.15
C LYS A 273 -8.50 2.71 -30.81
N PHE A 274 -8.21 3.54 -29.79
CA PHE A 274 -9.06 4.59 -29.25
C PHE A 274 -8.24 5.89 -29.08
N PRO A 275 -8.89 7.05 -28.91
CA PRO A 275 -8.20 8.33 -28.79
C PRO A 275 -7.23 8.36 -27.61
N TYR A 276 -6.03 8.90 -27.85
CA TYR A 276 -5.05 9.16 -26.80
C TYR A 276 -5.45 10.40 -26.00
N ASP A 277 -5.71 10.21 -24.72
CA ASP A 277 -5.93 11.22 -23.69
C ASP A 277 -4.85 11.10 -22.60
N ILE A 278 -4.16 12.21 -22.31
CA ILE A 278 -3.13 12.28 -21.27
C ILE A 278 -3.75 12.22 -19.87
N GLU A 279 -4.95 12.74 -19.67
CA GLU A 279 -5.60 12.75 -18.35
C GLU A 279 -5.88 11.32 -17.90
N CYS A 280 -6.42 10.49 -18.79
CA CYS A 280 -6.66 9.08 -18.50
C CYS A 280 -5.37 8.27 -18.32
N ILE A 281 -4.27 8.66 -18.98
CA ILE A 281 -2.96 8.02 -18.75
C ILE A 281 -2.40 8.39 -17.39
N VAL A 282 -2.57 9.65 -16.95
CA VAL A 282 -2.21 10.06 -15.60
C VAL A 282 -3.03 9.26 -14.58
N ASP A 283 -4.31 9.04 -14.84
CA ASP A 283 -5.19 8.24 -13.98
C ASP A 283 -4.75 6.78 -13.85
N ASP A 284 -4.39 6.15 -14.97
CA ASP A 284 -3.84 4.79 -15.00
C ASP A 284 -2.44 4.74 -14.36
N TRP A 285 -1.65 5.80 -14.50
CA TRP A 285 -0.33 5.93 -13.88
C TRP A 285 -0.41 5.99 -12.36
N ILE A 286 -1.38 6.71 -11.83
CA ILE A 286 -1.68 6.78 -10.39
C ILE A 286 -2.11 5.39 -9.88
N LEU A 287 -3.00 4.70 -10.60
CA LEU A 287 -3.41 3.33 -10.29
C LEU A 287 -2.21 2.37 -10.20
N MET A 288 -1.30 2.43 -11.17
CA MET A 288 -0.06 1.63 -11.14
C MET A 288 0.80 1.97 -9.91
N GLY A 289 0.87 3.25 -9.53
CA GLY A 289 1.57 3.69 -8.32
C GLY A 289 1.03 3.03 -7.04
N TYR A 290 -0.28 2.81 -6.93
CA TYR A 290 -0.88 2.17 -5.75
C TYR A 290 -0.51 0.69 -5.58
N LEU A 291 -0.15 -0.01 -6.66
CA LEU A 291 0.27 -1.42 -6.60
C LEU A 291 1.62 -1.62 -5.90
N VAL A 292 2.45 -0.57 -5.87
CA VAL A 292 3.74 -0.57 -5.16
C VAL A 292 3.57 -0.45 -3.64
N GLY A 293 2.33 -0.31 -3.17
CA GLY A 293 1.95 -0.19 -1.78
C GLY A 293 1.69 1.25 -1.37
N ASN A 294 0.69 1.45 -0.52
CA ASN A 294 0.27 2.77 -0.04
C ASN A 294 -0.14 2.67 1.44
N ASP A 295 -0.77 3.73 1.96
CA ASP A 295 -1.17 3.80 3.36
C ASP A 295 -2.31 2.85 3.75
N PHE A 296 -3.07 2.32 2.79
CA PHE A 296 -4.28 1.53 3.01
C PHE A 296 -4.09 0.03 2.71
N ILE A 297 -3.22 -0.30 1.76
CA ILE A 297 -2.92 -1.69 1.39
C ILE A 297 -1.42 -1.97 1.40
N PRO A 298 -1.02 -3.22 1.77
CA PRO A 298 0.35 -3.67 1.60
C PRO A 298 0.73 -3.71 0.12
N HIS A 299 2.02 -3.52 -0.13
CA HIS A 299 2.61 -3.73 -1.45
C HIS A 299 2.42 -5.19 -1.90
N LEU A 300 2.34 -5.42 -3.21
CA LEU A 300 2.40 -6.78 -3.74
C LEU A 300 3.79 -7.39 -3.46
N PRO A 301 3.90 -8.73 -3.30
CA PRO A 301 5.18 -9.39 -3.24
C PRO A 301 6.05 -9.00 -4.44
N HIS A 302 7.32 -8.66 -4.21
CA HIS A 302 8.30 -8.29 -5.24
C HIS A 302 7.98 -7.02 -6.07
N VAL A 303 6.92 -6.28 -5.74
CA VAL A 303 6.57 -5.00 -6.38
C VAL A 303 6.88 -3.87 -5.40
N HIS A 304 8.14 -3.45 -5.40
CA HIS A 304 8.65 -2.41 -4.50
C HIS A 304 9.51 -1.37 -5.21
N ILE A 305 9.48 -0.12 -4.74
CA ILE A 305 10.33 0.97 -5.28
C ILE A 305 11.82 0.61 -5.23
N ASN A 306 12.29 -0.03 -4.16
CA ASN A 306 13.70 -0.42 -4.04
C ASN A 306 14.13 -1.51 -5.04
N GLN A 307 13.19 -2.13 -5.74
CA GLN A 307 13.41 -3.19 -6.72
C GLN A 307 13.06 -2.71 -8.15
N ASP A 308 13.01 -1.38 -8.36
CA ASP A 308 12.65 -0.75 -9.65
C ASP A 308 11.33 -1.26 -10.24
N ALA A 309 10.31 -1.43 -9.39
CA ALA A 309 9.01 -1.92 -9.82
C ALA A 309 8.23 -0.93 -10.72
N LEU A 310 8.45 0.39 -10.60
CA LEU A 310 7.69 1.39 -11.36
C LEU A 310 7.92 1.29 -12.89
N PRO A 311 9.17 1.25 -13.40
CA PRO A 311 9.42 1.01 -14.82
C PRO A 311 8.80 -0.30 -15.33
N LEU A 312 8.86 -1.37 -14.53
CA LEU A 312 8.24 -2.65 -14.89
C LEU A 312 6.72 -2.52 -15.10
N LEU A 313 6.03 -1.82 -14.20
CA LEU A 313 4.59 -1.57 -14.31
C LEU A 313 4.27 -0.80 -15.61
N TRP A 314 5.03 0.25 -15.89
CA TRP A 314 4.80 1.10 -17.06
C TRP A 314 5.11 0.41 -18.38
N GLU A 315 6.19 -0.37 -18.47
CA GLU A 315 6.50 -1.15 -19.67
C GLU A 315 5.44 -2.22 -19.94
N THR A 316 4.93 -2.86 -18.87
CA THR A 316 3.80 -3.78 -18.96
C THR A 316 2.55 -3.05 -19.48
N TYR A 317 2.29 -1.85 -18.97
CA TYR A 317 1.16 -1.04 -19.42
C TYR A 317 1.29 -0.60 -20.88
N LYS A 318 2.47 -0.14 -21.33
CA LYS A 318 2.75 0.20 -22.74
C LYS A 318 2.51 -0.98 -23.68
N LYS A 319 2.76 -2.21 -23.22
CA LYS A 319 2.49 -3.44 -23.96
C LYS A 319 1.01 -3.81 -23.99
N VAL A 320 0.30 -3.66 -22.87
CA VAL A 320 -1.09 -4.08 -22.72
C VAL A 320 -2.07 -3.07 -23.29
N LEU A 321 -1.86 -1.77 -23.09
CA LEU A 321 -2.80 -0.71 -23.45
C LEU A 321 -3.29 -0.77 -24.92
N PRO A 322 -2.43 -1.03 -25.94
CA PRO A 322 -2.89 -1.18 -27.33
C PRO A 322 -3.82 -2.38 -27.59
N THR A 323 -3.81 -3.36 -26.69
CA THR A 323 -4.68 -4.54 -26.78
C THR A 323 -6.07 -4.30 -26.20
N LEU A 324 -6.20 -3.30 -25.32
CA LEU A 324 -7.44 -2.93 -24.66
C LEU A 324 -8.36 -2.12 -25.58
N ASP A 325 -9.61 -1.98 -25.16
CA ASP A 325 -10.65 -1.16 -25.78
C ASP A 325 -10.80 0.23 -25.14
N GLY A 326 -10.04 0.52 -24.07
CA GLY A 326 -10.00 1.80 -23.37
C GLY A 326 -9.03 1.79 -22.19
N TYR A 327 -9.14 2.78 -21.30
CA TYR A 327 -8.31 2.96 -20.11
C TYR A 327 -8.75 2.06 -18.94
N MET A 328 -7.88 1.83 -17.96
CA MET A 328 -8.17 0.95 -16.81
C MET A 328 -8.97 1.67 -15.73
N ASN A 329 -8.69 2.94 -15.49
CA ASN A 329 -9.32 3.80 -14.50
C ASN A 329 -10.19 4.87 -15.19
N GLU A 330 -11.46 4.91 -14.84
CA GLU A 330 -12.44 5.86 -15.36
C GLU A 330 -12.87 6.80 -14.22
N SER A 331 -12.04 7.81 -13.92
CA SER A 331 -12.28 8.83 -12.87
C SER A 331 -12.57 8.24 -11.48
N GLY A 332 -11.83 7.19 -11.12
CA GLY A 332 -11.91 6.51 -9.83
C GLY A 332 -12.72 5.22 -9.85
N ASP A 333 -13.37 4.88 -10.98
CA ASP A 333 -14.05 3.60 -11.18
C ASP A 333 -13.18 2.66 -12.03
N LEU A 334 -12.84 1.49 -11.49
CA LEU A 334 -11.89 0.56 -12.09
C LEU A 334 -12.60 -0.37 -13.07
N ASN A 335 -12.17 -0.38 -14.34
CA ASN A 335 -12.62 -1.35 -15.31
C ASN A 335 -11.93 -2.70 -15.06
N LEU A 336 -12.58 -3.57 -14.29
CA LEU A 336 -12.01 -4.86 -13.87
C LEU A 336 -11.64 -5.78 -15.03
N SER A 337 -12.36 -5.71 -16.16
CA SER A 337 -12.06 -6.53 -17.34
C SER A 337 -10.72 -6.14 -17.96
N ARG A 338 -10.47 -4.84 -18.13
CA ARG A 338 -9.21 -4.30 -18.65
C ARG A 338 -8.07 -4.51 -17.66
N PHE A 339 -8.35 -4.27 -16.37
CA PHE A 339 -7.36 -4.40 -15.31
C PHE A 339 -6.89 -5.85 -15.12
N GLN A 340 -7.78 -6.85 -15.26
CA GLN A 340 -7.38 -8.26 -15.20
C GLN A 340 -6.41 -8.65 -16.34
N ILE A 341 -6.61 -8.12 -17.55
CA ILE A 341 -5.67 -8.33 -18.67
C ILE A 341 -4.28 -7.78 -18.31
N TYR A 342 -4.24 -6.57 -17.73
CA TYR A 342 -3.00 -5.96 -17.27
C TYR A 342 -2.29 -6.79 -16.19
N LEU A 343 -3.01 -7.21 -15.14
CA LEU A 343 -2.42 -8.04 -14.07
C LEU A 343 -1.99 -9.42 -14.56
N THR A 344 -2.68 -10.00 -15.54
CA THR A 344 -2.32 -11.28 -16.15
C THR A 344 -1.02 -11.19 -16.94
N GLU A 345 -0.75 -10.05 -17.59
CA GLU A 345 0.55 -9.84 -18.24
C GLU A 345 1.64 -9.60 -17.20
N LEU A 346 1.34 -8.79 -16.17
CA LEU A 346 2.29 -8.48 -15.11
C LEU A 346 2.68 -9.74 -14.32
N SER A 347 1.76 -10.69 -14.11
CA SER A 347 2.01 -11.91 -13.33
C SER A 347 3.06 -12.84 -13.94
N LYS A 348 3.36 -12.70 -15.23
CA LYS A 348 4.49 -13.40 -15.86
C LYS A 348 5.81 -13.03 -15.19
N TYR A 349 5.92 -11.81 -14.66
CA TYR A 349 7.10 -11.36 -13.94
C TYR A 349 7.34 -12.15 -12.63
N ASP A 350 6.29 -12.49 -11.88
CA ASP A 350 6.41 -13.33 -10.67
C ASP A 350 7.11 -14.65 -11.03
N TYR A 351 6.64 -15.28 -12.11
CA TYR A 351 7.14 -16.56 -12.57
C TYR A 351 8.59 -16.47 -13.07
N ASP A 352 8.89 -15.46 -13.90
CA ASP A 352 10.24 -15.21 -14.40
C ASP A 352 11.23 -14.92 -13.26
N ARG A 353 10.78 -14.22 -12.22
CA ARG A 353 11.60 -13.92 -11.05
C ARG A 353 11.86 -15.18 -10.23
N PHE A 354 10.82 -15.96 -9.95
CA PHE A 354 10.96 -17.23 -9.24
C PHE A 354 11.94 -18.17 -9.96
N LYS A 355 11.84 -18.24 -11.29
CA LYS A 355 12.77 -19.04 -12.11
C LYS A 355 14.22 -18.57 -11.94
N LYS A 356 14.48 -17.26 -12.03
CA LYS A 356 15.83 -16.68 -11.84
C LYS A 356 16.39 -16.92 -10.44
N ASP A 357 15.55 -16.78 -9.42
CA ASP A 357 15.96 -17.00 -8.03
C ASP A 357 16.31 -18.48 -7.80
N ASN A 358 15.57 -19.41 -8.39
CA ASN A 358 15.86 -20.85 -8.31
C ASN A 358 17.13 -21.24 -9.09
N GLU A 359 17.31 -20.72 -10.31
CA GLU A 359 18.53 -20.93 -11.11
C GLU A 359 19.78 -20.37 -10.41
N SER A 360 19.66 -19.23 -9.72
CA SER A 360 20.77 -18.65 -8.95
C SER A 360 21.16 -19.54 -7.78
N LEU A 361 20.18 -20.11 -7.05
CA LEU A 361 20.45 -21.03 -5.94
C LEU A 361 21.20 -22.29 -6.42
N GLU A 362 20.82 -22.83 -7.58
CA GLU A 362 21.52 -23.97 -8.20
C GLU A 362 22.97 -23.64 -8.57
N GLN A 363 23.25 -22.41 -9.04
CA GLN A 363 24.60 -21.96 -9.40
C GLN A 363 25.52 -21.74 -8.19
N PHE A 364 24.97 -21.31 -7.05
CA PHE A 364 25.74 -21.07 -5.82
C PHE A 364 25.96 -22.33 -4.96
N GLY A 365 25.64 -23.52 -5.48
CA GLY A 365 25.87 -24.80 -4.78
C GLY A 365 25.00 -24.98 -3.53
N SER A 366 24.06 -24.08 -3.28
CA SER A 366 23.01 -24.27 -2.31
C SER A 366 22.00 -25.23 -2.93
N ASN A 367 21.61 -26.29 -2.21
CA ASN A 367 20.56 -27.16 -2.73
C ASN A 367 19.34 -26.29 -3.10
N PRO A 368 18.85 -26.30 -4.36
CA PRO A 368 17.54 -25.72 -4.64
C PRO A 368 16.56 -26.31 -3.64
N LYS A 369 15.61 -25.53 -3.13
CA LYS A 369 14.60 -26.04 -2.20
C LYS A 369 13.83 -27.15 -2.92
N LYS A 370 14.28 -28.39 -2.75
CA LYS A 370 13.58 -29.60 -3.19
C LYS A 370 12.44 -29.75 -2.21
N PHE A 371 11.29 -29.22 -2.60
CA PHE A 371 10.05 -29.53 -1.92
C PHE A 371 9.71 -30.99 -2.26
N GLU A 372 9.69 -31.86 -1.24
CA GLU A 372 9.19 -33.22 -1.44
C GLU A 372 7.73 -33.15 -1.88
N LEU A 373 7.41 -33.88 -2.95
CA LEU A 373 6.06 -34.02 -3.47
C LEU A 373 5.25 -34.89 -2.51
N ASP A 374 4.54 -34.26 -1.57
CA ASP A 374 3.47 -34.95 -0.84
C ASP A 374 2.24 -35.03 -1.74
N LYS A 375 1.98 -36.22 -2.29
CA LYS A 375 0.89 -36.47 -3.26
C LYS A 375 -0.50 -36.23 -2.66
N ASP A 376 -0.60 -36.18 -1.34
CA ASP A 376 -1.86 -36.01 -0.62
C ASP A 376 -2.15 -34.53 -0.24
N GLN A 377 -1.25 -33.59 -0.58
CA GLN A 377 -1.38 -32.15 -0.29
C GLN A 377 -1.42 -31.26 -1.54
N ILE A 378 -2.27 -31.58 -2.51
CA ILE A 378 -2.58 -30.65 -3.61
C ILE A 378 -3.92 -29.95 -3.34
N PRO A 379 -3.91 -28.71 -2.80
CA PRO A 379 -4.97 -27.77 -3.10
C PRO A 379 -4.39 -26.46 -3.65
N ASN A 380 -4.57 -26.26 -4.97
CA ASN A 380 -5.00 -25.01 -5.59
C ASN A 380 -5.08 -25.20 -7.12
N SER A 381 -6.27 -25.45 -7.65
CA SER A 381 -6.55 -25.36 -9.08
C SER A 381 -6.99 -23.92 -9.41
N GLY A 382 -6.02 -23.01 -9.43
CA GLY A 382 -6.18 -21.64 -9.90
C GLY A 382 -5.95 -21.46 -11.41
N PHE A 383 -5.98 -22.53 -12.19
CA PHE A 383 -5.89 -22.51 -13.65
C PHE A 383 -7.08 -23.27 -14.22
N SER A 384 -7.66 -22.78 -15.33
CA SER A 384 -8.82 -23.38 -16.01
C SER A 384 -8.70 -24.91 -16.09
N LEU A 385 -9.77 -25.62 -15.72
CA LEU A 385 -9.95 -27.06 -15.91
C LEU A 385 -9.51 -27.51 -17.32
N GLU A 386 -9.66 -26.65 -18.31
CA GLU A 386 -9.30 -26.84 -19.72
C GLU A 386 -7.79 -27.07 -19.97
N ILE A 387 -6.90 -26.53 -19.11
CA ILE A 387 -5.45 -26.75 -19.20
C ILE A 387 -5.08 -28.06 -18.49
N MET A 388 -5.73 -28.40 -17.38
CA MET A 388 -5.55 -29.70 -16.73
C MET A 388 -6.10 -30.85 -17.59
N GLU A 389 -7.22 -30.64 -18.28
CA GLU A 389 -7.82 -31.62 -19.18
C GLU A 389 -6.92 -31.86 -20.41
N LYS A 390 -6.34 -30.79 -20.99
CA LYS A 390 -5.31 -30.91 -22.06
C LYS A 390 -4.03 -31.61 -21.61
N LEU A 391 -3.66 -31.50 -20.33
CA LEU A 391 -2.48 -32.16 -19.75
C LEU A 391 -2.75 -33.64 -19.41
N MET A 392 -3.98 -34.00 -19.00
CA MET A 392 -4.36 -35.39 -18.68
C MET A 392 -4.75 -36.23 -19.91
N ILE A 393 -5.27 -35.61 -20.98
CA ILE A 393 -5.71 -36.34 -22.19
C ILE A 393 -4.52 -36.90 -23.01
N ARG A 394 -3.30 -36.36 -22.88
CA ARG A 394 -2.14 -36.89 -23.62
C ARG A 394 -1.56 -38.20 -23.08
N THR A 395 -2.01 -38.67 -21.91
CA THR A 395 -1.41 -39.84 -21.23
C THR A 395 -2.22 -41.12 -21.32
N SER A 396 -3.33 -41.14 -22.06
CA SER A 396 -4.14 -42.34 -22.21
C SER A 396 -4.71 -42.44 -23.61
N ILE A 397 -4.03 -43.19 -24.50
CA ILE A 397 -4.59 -44.17 -25.45
C ILE A 397 -3.43 -44.70 -26.32
N ALA A 398 -3.06 -45.97 -26.09
CA ALA A 398 -2.67 -46.86 -27.17
C ALA A 398 -3.05 -48.30 -26.74
N PRO A 399 -3.89 -49.02 -27.51
CA PRO A 399 -4.30 -50.38 -27.19
C PRO A 399 -3.15 -51.36 -27.46
N LYS A 400 -2.90 -52.29 -26.53
CA LYS A 400 -2.02 -53.43 -26.78
C LYS A 400 -2.69 -54.38 -27.77
N ILE A 401 -2.06 -54.53 -28.94
CA ILE A 401 -2.25 -55.66 -29.84
C ILE A 401 -1.29 -56.76 -29.38
N GLU A 402 -1.80 -57.92 -28.98
CA GLU A 402 -1.02 -59.16 -28.86
C GLU A 402 -1.31 -60.08 -30.06
N PRO A 403 -0.33 -60.84 -30.59
CA PRO A 403 -0.58 -61.82 -31.63
C PRO A 403 -0.74 -63.25 -31.07
N ASN A 404 -1.64 -63.97 -31.75
CA ASN A 404 -1.76 -65.42 -31.97
C ASN A 404 -2.60 -66.29 -31.03
N GLY A 405 -3.71 -66.80 -31.58
CA GLY A 405 -4.02 -68.23 -31.50
C GLY A 405 -5.47 -68.65 -31.19
N SER A 406 -6.27 -68.87 -32.24
CA SER A 406 -7.38 -69.84 -32.38
C SER A 406 -8.57 -69.83 -31.40
N ASN A 407 -9.74 -69.36 -31.84
CA ASN A 407 -10.90 -70.17 -32.26
C ASN A 407 -12.22 -69.37 -32.27
N GLU A 408 -12.88 -69.40 -33.43
CA GLU A 408 -14.33 -69.50 -33.70
C GLU A 408 -15.41 -68.73 -32.88
N ASN A 409 -16.20 -68.00 -33.68
CA ASN A 409 -17.68 -67.83 -33.67
C ASN A 409 -18.37 -66.67 -32.89
N ASP A 410 -19.00 -65.84 -33.73
CA ASP A 410 -20.40 -65.37 -33.68
C ASP A 410 -20.88 -64.20 -32.79
N SER A 411 -21.16 -63.09 -33.49
CA SER A 411 -22.48 -62.40 -33.61
C SER A 411 -22.98 -61.40 -32.54
N ASN A 412 -23.43 -60.23 -33.06
CA ASN A 412 -24.44 -59.26 -32.55
C ASN A 412 -24.18 -58.57 -31.20
N GLY A 413 -24.50 -57.30 -30.90
CA GLY A 413 -25.28 -56.22 -31.51
C GLY A 413 -25.75 -55.26 -30.38
N GLN A 414 -26.05 -53.99 -30.72
CA GLN A 414 -26.88 -52.99 -29.99
C GLN A 414 -26.30 -52.35 -28.69
N MET A 415 -26.21 -51.02 -28.49
CA MET A 415 -27.18 -49.90 -28.40
C MET A 415 -28.15 -49.95 -27.19
N ILE A 416 -28.12 -48.88 -26.35
CA ILE A 416 -29.23 -48.19 -25.62
C ILE A 416 -29.35 -48.30 -24.06
N ASP A 417 -29.33 -47.10 -23.44
CA ASP A 417 -30.07 -46.47 -22.31
C ASP A 417 -30.17 -46.95 -20.84
N SER A 418 -30.30 -45.89 -20.01
CA SER A 418 -31.21 -45.66 -18.84
C SER A 418 -30.72 -46.02 -17.43
N PHE A 419 -30.58 -45.05 -16.49
CA PHE A 419 -31.57 -44.29 -15.68
C PHE A 419 -32.11 -45.05 -14.42
N ILE A 420 -32.00 -44.37 -13.27
CA ILE A 420 -32.82 -44.46 -12.02
C ILE A 420 -32.38 -45.37 -10.84
N ALA A 421 -32.06 -44.65 -9.74
CA ALA A 421 -32.36 -44.87 -8.31
C ALA A 421 -31.70 -45.99 -7.49
N LEU A 422 -31.16 -45.60 -6.32
CA LEU A 422 -31.91 -45.74 -5.07
C LEU A 422 -31.33 -44.86 -3.94
N GLU A 423 -32.23 -44.15 -3.26
CA GLU A 423 -32.01 -43.33 -2.07
C GLU A 423 -32.40 -44.14 -0.80
N ARG A 424 -31.78 -43.80 0.36
CA ARG A 424 -32.21 -43.98 1.79
C ARG A 424 -31.91 -45.33 2.50
N LYS A 425 -31.01 -45.38 3.52
CA LYS A 425 -31.05 -45.01 4.99
C LYS A 425 -31.44 -46.22 5.90
N PRO A 426 -31.33 -46.21 7.27
CA PRO A 426 -30.34 -45.66 8.24
C PRO A 426 -30.07 -46.59 9.48
N SER A 427 -29.23 -46.19 10.47
CA SER A 427 -29.44 -46.54 11.91
C SER A 427 -28.58 -45.72 12.91
N ASN A 428 -29.26 -45.29 13.99
CA ASN A 428 -28.88 -44.50 15.19
C ASN A 428 -27.86 -45.22 16.12
N VAL A 429 -27.21 -44.59 17.14
CA VAL A 429 -27.78 -44.20 18.46
C VAL A 429 -26.77 -43.36 19.33
N SER A 430 -27.23 -42.19 19.81
CA SER A 430 -27.13 -41.46 21.13
C SER A 430 -25.83 -41.44 21.97
N SER A 431 -25.51 -40.49 22.86
CA SER A 431 -25.92 -39.12 23.26
C SER A 431 -25.18 -38.80 24.57
N SER A 432 -24.67 -37.58 24.80
CA SER A 432 -24.78 -36.87 26.10
C SER A 432 -24.25 -35.43 26.01
N SER A 433 -24.93 -34.57 26.77
CA SER A 433 -24.84 -33.11 26.84
C SER A 433 -24.03 -32.64 28.06
N SER A 434 -23.30 -31.53 27.94
CA SER A 434 -23.19 -30.52 29.01
C SER A 434 -22.63 -29.20 28.47
N SER A 435 -23.36 -28.13 28.78
CA SER A 435 -23.01 -26.71 28.68
C SER A 435 -21.92 -26.31 29.67
N ASP A 436 -21.02 -25.40 29.29
CA ASP A 436 -20.44 -24.38 30.18
C ASP A 436 -19.81 -23.22 29.37
N ASP A 437 -20.31 -22.02 29.61
CA ASP A 437 -19.81 -20.72 29.18
C ASP A 437 -18.64 -20.26 30.05
N VAL A 438 -17.47 -19.95 29.46
CA VAL A 438 -16.51 -18.96 29.99
C VAL A 438 -15.72 -18.32 28.83
N PRO A 439 -15.60 -16.99 28.73
CA PRO A 439 -14.87 -16.32 27.65
C PRO A 439 -13.36 -16.31 27.92
N GLN A 440 -12.56 -16.96 27.06
CA GLN A 440 -11.09 -16.84 27.12
C GLN A 440 -10.60 -15.64 26.30
N ARG A 441 -9.90 -14.75 27.01
CA ARG A 441 -9.09 -13.62 26.50
C ARG A 441 -8.18 -14.06 25.33
N PRO A 442 -8.00 -13.24 24.29
CA PRO A 442 -6.91 -13.43 23.35
C PRO A 442 -5.58 -13.03 24.03
N VAL A 443 -4.70 -14.01 24.16
CA VAL A 443 -3.28 -13.85 24.51
C VAL A 443 -2.56 -13.36 23.27
N TYR A 444 -1.88 -12.22 23.36
CA TYR A 444 -0.99 -11.71 22.32
C TYR A 444 0.40 -12.36 22.50
N PRO A 445 0.97 -13.02 21.49
CA PRO A 445 2.38 -13.34 21.49
C PRO A 445 3.18 -12.29 20.72
N ASP A 446 4.37 -12.06 21.26
CA ASP A 446 5.36 -11.06 20.93
C ASP A 446 5.85 -11.06 19.49
N ALA A 447 6.38 -9.91 19.09
CA ALA A 447 7.04 -9.68 17.82
C ALA A 447 8.56 -9.76 18.02
N ASP A 448 9.17 -10.84 17.54
CA ASP A 448 10.62 -10.97 17.35
C ASP A 448 10.90 -10.76 15.85
N ASP A 449 11.55 -9.67 15.44
CA ASP A 449 13.00 -9.36 15.48
C ASP A 449 13.76 -10.12 14.37
N ASP A 450 13.88 -9.46 13.22
CA ASP A 450 14.73 -9.87 12.11
C ASP A 450 16.18 -9.46 12.42
N GLY A 451 17.00 -10.44 12.81
CA GLY A 451 18.47 -10.35 12.88
C GLY A 451 19.12 -11.47 12.05
N PRO A 452 20.33 -11.25 11.47
CA PRO A 452 20.92 -12.18 10.51
C PRO A 452 21.50 -13.40 11.23
N LEU A 453 21.10 -14.60 10.83
CA LEU A 453 21.64 -15.83 11.42
C LEU A 453 22.98 -16.21 10.80
N SER A 454 23.99 -16.20 11.67
CA SER A 454 25.33 -16.73 11.54
C SER A 454 25.37 -18.26 11.62
N ASP A 455 26.37 -18.81 10.96
CA ASP A 455 26.73 -20.23 10.85
C ASP A 455 26.82 -20.98 12.19
N LEU A 456 26.26 -22.19 12.21
CA LEU A 456 26.62 -23.24 13.17
C LEU A 456 26.76 -24.57 12.43
N GLU A 457 28.02 -24.96 12.26
CA GLU A 457 28.47 -26.30 11.87
C GLU A 457 28.00 -27.35 12.88
N ARG A 458 27.58 -28.52 12.39
CA ARG A 458 27.65 -29.79 13.13
C ARG A 458 27.88 -30.94 12.17
N ASP A 459 29.05 -31.54 12.33
CA ASP A 459 29.43 -32.84 11.79
C ASP A 459 28.48 -33.94 12.28
N ASN A 460 28.17 -34.89 11.40
CA ASN A 460 28.30 -36.32 11.70
C ASN A 460 28.27 -37.14 10.41
N ASP A 461 29.36 -37.89 10.24
CA ASP A 461 29.60 -38.88 9.20
C ASP A 461 28.70 -40.13 9.32
N ASN A 462 28.70 -40.87 8.21
CA ASN A 462 28.21 -42.24 7.96
C ASN A 462 26.75 -42.39 7.50
N ASP A 463 26.54 -42.56 6.18
CA ASP A 463 26.66 -43.92 5.63
C ASP A 463 26.69 -43.94 4.10
N ASN A 464 27.79 -44.51 3.61
CA ASN A 464 28.21 -44.55 2.23
C ASN A 464 27.82 -45.90 1.61
N GLU A 465 26.53 -46.18 1.46
CA GLU A 465 26.06 -47.37 0.71
C GLU A 465 24.82 -47.17 -0.19
N HIS A 466 24.34 -45.94 -0.37
CA HIS A 466 23.21 -45.67 -1.31
C HIS A 466 23.62 -45.05 -2.65
N LYS A 467 24.91 -44.76 -2.87
CA LYS A 467 25.41 -44.08 -4.08
C LYS A 467 25.76 -44.98 -5.27
N LYS A 468 25.55 -46.31 -5.18
CA LYS A 468 25.96 -47.25 -6.25
C LYS A 468 24.84 -47.75 -7.15
N LEU A 469 23.56 -47.52 -6.80
CA LEU A 469 22.41 -48.02 -7.57
C LEU A 469 21.68 -46.96 -8.43
N LEU A 470 22.03 -45.67 -8.31
CA LEU A 470 21.40 -44.60 -9.09
C LEU A 470 22.14 -44.23 -10.39
N ARG A 471 23.21 -44.95 -10.77
CA ARG A 471 24.09 -44.58 -11.90
C ARG A 471 23.85 -45.37 -13.19
N MET A 472 22.77 -46.14 -13.29
CA MET A 472 22.52 -47.05 -14.43
C MET A 472 21.16 -46.94 -15.12
N SER A 473 20.38 -45.86 -14.91
CA SER A 473 19.11 -45.64 -15.64
C SER A 473 19.03 -44.32 -16.41
N SER A 474 20.16 -43.72 -16.80
CA SER A 474 20.16 -42.66 -17.82
C SER A 474 20.29 -43.29 -19.21
N LYS A 475 19.15 -43.54 -19.89
CA LYS A 475 19.01 -43.65 -21.35
C LYS A 475 17.58 -44.08 -21.69
N TYR A 476 16.65 -43.14 -21.75
CA TYR A 476 15.55 -43.16 -22.73
C TYR A 476 15.05 -41.72 -22.91
N SER A 477 15.21 -41.21 -24.12
CA SER A 477 14.77 -39.89 -24.54
C SER A 477 13.27 -39.88 -24.79
N THR A 478 12.53 -39.03 -24.06
CA THR A 478 11.22 -38.50 -24.44
C THR A 478 11.04 -37.12 -23.80
N ASN A 479 10.86 -36.08 -24.64
CA ASN A 479 10.34 -34.73 -24.36
C ASN A 479 10.77 -34.00 -23.06
N GLU A 480 12.04 -33.59 -22.96
CA GLU A 480 12.57 -32.84 -21.80
C GLU A 480 11.93 -31.43 -21.59
N ASN A 481 11.36 -30.80 -22.62
CA ASN A 481 10.83 -29.42 -22.51
C ASN A 481 9.46 -29.31 -21.83
N ASP A 482 8.61 -30.35 -21.90
CA ASP A 482 7.27 -30.34 -21.26
C ASP A 482 7.36 -30.79 -19.78
N ASP A 483 8.25 -31.73 -19.45
CA ASP A 483 8.47 -32.22 -18.06
C ASP A 483 9.18 -31.21 -17.15
N CYS A 484 10.11 -30.41 -17.70
CA CYS A 484 10.72 -29.33 -16.93
C CYS A 484 9.71 -28.22 -16.58
N ARG A 485 8.76 -27.91 -17.49
CA ARG A 485 7.74 -26.88 -17.28
C ARG A 485 6.72 -27.29 -16.23
N SER A 486 6.32 -28.56 -16.21
CA SER A 486 5.40 -29.09 -15.19
C SER A 486 6.04 -29.11 -13.80
N THR A 487 7.34 -29.42 -13.71
CA THR A 487 8.08 -29.46 -12.44
C THR A 487 8.22 -28.06 -11.84
N ILE A 488 8.57 -27.05 -12.63
CA ILE A 488 8.73 -25.67 -12.14
C ILE A 488 7.39 -25.02 -11.77
N ASP A 489 6.30 -25.37 -12.46
CA ASP A 489 4.95 -24.91 -12.08
C ASP A 489 4.53 -25.47 -10.72
N ILE A 490 4.87 -26.74 -10.44
CA ILE A 490 4.60 -27.36 -9.13
C ILE A 490 5.44 -26.70 -8.03
N THR A 491 6.74 -26.46 -8.27
CA THR A 491 7.60 -25.82 -7.26
C THR A 491 7.21 -24.37 -7.02
N PHE A 492 6.76 -23.64 -8.06
CA PHE A 492 6.22 -22.28 -7.90
C PHE A 492 4.95 -22.28 -7.04
N ARG A 493 4.05 -23.26 -7.23
CA ARG A 493 2.85 -23.40 -6.38
C ARG A 493 3.22 -23.67 -4.93
N GLN A 494 4.16 -24.58 -4.68
CA GLN A 494 4.63 -24.88 -3.32
C GLN A 494 5.28 -23.66 -2.67
N HIS A 495 6.03 -22.87 -3.44
CA HIS A 495 6.60 -21.62 -2.97
C HIS A 495 5.53 -20.61 -2.52
N LYS A 496 4.46 -20.44 -3.32
CA LYS A 496 3.32 -19.59 -2.93
C LYS A 496 2.57 -20.12 -1.71
N ASN A 497 2.37 -21.43 -1.61
CA ASN A 497 1.73 -22.04 -0.44
C ASN A 497 2.53 -21.78 0.83
N GLU A 498 3.86 -21.90 0.79
CA GLU A 498 4.72 -21.56 1.93
C GLU A 498 4.62 -20.08 2.32
N TYR A 499 4.52 -19.17 1.34
CA TYR A 499 4.28 -17.76 1.62
C TYR A 499 2.96 -17.56 2.38
N TYR A 500 1.86 -18.12 1.89
CA TYR A 500 0.57 -17.97 2.56
C TYR A 500 0.57 -18.63 3.95
N ARG A 501 1.25 -19.77 4.10
CA ARG A 501 1.41 -20.44 5.39
C ARG A 501 2.14 -19.55 6.39
N ARG A 502 3.29 -18.98 6.01
CA ARG A 502 4.10 -18.13 6.90
C ARG A 502 3.47 -16.77 7.17
N LYS A 503 2.98 -16.10 6.13
CA LYS A 503 2.56 -14.69 6.19
C LYS A 503 1.08 -14.53 6.54
N MET A 504 0.21 -15.36 5.97
CA MET A 504 -1.23 -15.34 6.23
C MET A 504 -1.67 -16.35 7.30
N LYS A 505 -0.74 -17.10 7.90
CA LYS A 505 -0.99 -18.11 8.95
C LYS A 505 -2.07 -19.12 8.54
N SER A 506 -2.10 -19.50 7.27
CA SER A 506 -3.06 -20.45 6.71
C SER A 506 -2.36 -21.76 6.41
N ASP A 507 -2.64 -22.82 7.19
CA ASP A 507 -1.97 -24.12 7.06
C ASP A 507 -2.20 -24.78 5.69
N SER A 508 -3.39 -24.58 5.12
CA SER A 508 -3.71 -24.86 3.72
C SER A 508 -4.65 -23.76 3.23
N VAL A 509 -4.37 -23.21 2.04
CA VAL A 509 -5.23 -22.18 1.44
C VAL A 509 -6.13 -22.86 0.42
N SER A 510 -7.43 -22.89 0.70
CA SER A 510 -8.40 -23.34 -0.30
C SER A 510 -8.55 -22.32 -1.42
N ILE A 511 -9.08 -22.76 -2.57
CA ILE A 511 -9.36 -21.87 -3.71
C ILE A 511 -10.33 -20.76 -3.30
N GLU A 512 -11.33 -21.08 -2.48
CA GLU A 512 -12.31 -20.10 -1.97
C GLU A 512 -11.65 -19.05 -1.08
N GLN A 513 -10.71 -19.45 -0.22
CA GLN A 513 -9.96 -18.55 0.64
C GLN A 513 -9.01 -17.66 -0.18
N LEU A 514 -8.35 -18.22 -1.18
CA LEU A 514 -7.52 -17.44 -2.10
C LEU A 514 -8.36 -16.39 -2.86
N GLN A 515 -9.50 -16.80 -3.41
CA GLN A 515 -10.43 -15.89 -4.07
C GLN A 515 -10.95 -14.80 -3.13
N THR A 516 -11.16 -15.11 -1.84
CA THR A 516 -11.49 -14.11 -0.83
C THR A 516 -10.37 -13.07 -0.66
N TYR A 517 -9.11 -13.50 -0.61
CA TYR A 517 -7.96 -12.58 -0.53
C TYR A 517 -7.84 -11.68 -1.76
N VAL A 518 -8.05 -12.25 -2.95
CA VAL A 518 -8.07 -11.52 -4.21
C VAL A 518 -9.20 -10.50 -4.21
N GLN A 519 -10.43 -10.91 -3.86
CA GLN A 519 -11.59 -10.03 -3.79
C GLN A 519 -11.36 -8.84 -2.87
N GLN A 520 -10.85 -9.07 -1.67
CA GLN A 520 -10.59 -8.00 -0.71
C GLN A 520 -9.47 -7.06 -1.17
N TYR A 521 -8.47 -7.56 -1.89
CA TYR A 521 -7.38 -6.73 -2.42
C TYR A 521 -7.85 -5.86 -3.60
N ILE A 522 -8.63 -6.42 -4.53
CA ILE A 522 -9.21 -5.66 -5.65
C ILE A 522 -10.26 -4.65 -5.14
N GLU A 523 -11.10 -5.03 -4.17
CA GLU A 523 -12.02 -4.12 -3.50
C GLU A 523 -11.27 -2.95 -2.85
N ALA A 524 -10.12 -3.23 -2.24
CA ALA A 524 -9.29 -2.20 -1.63
C ALA A 524 -8.76 -1.19 -2.65
N LEU A 525 -8.28 -1.65 -3.80
CA LEU A 525 -7.85 -0.74 -4.88
C LEU A 525 -9.00 0.15 -5.35
N GLN A 526 -10.19 -0.42 -5.52
CA GLN A 526 -11.39 0.34 -5.87
C GLN A 526 -11.79 1.35 -4.78
N TRP A 527 -11.66 0.99 -3.50
CA TRP A 527 -11.89 1.91 -2.37
C TRP A 527 -10.90 3.08 -2.40
N ILE A 528 -9.61 2.81 -2.63
CA ILE A 528 -8.55 3.83 -2.69
C ILE A 528 -8.77 4.79 -3.86
N LEU A 529 -9.07 4.27 -5.05
CA LEU A 529 -9.40 5.10 -6.21
C LEU A 529 -10.58 6.03 -5.90
N LYS A 530 -11.68 5.50 -5.36
CA LYS A 530 -12.80 6.35 -4.94
C LYS A 530 -12.39 7.37 -3.88
N TYR A 531 -11.56 6.98 -2.90
CA TYR A 531 -11.11 7.90 -1.84
C TYR A 531 -10.36 9.12 -2.37
N TYR A 532 -9.51 8.92 -3.39
CA TYR A 532 -8.71 10.00 -4.00
C TYR A 532 -9.55 10.86 -4.95
N TYR A 533 -10.37 10.24 -5.82
CA TYR A 533 -11.11 10.95 -6.87
C TYR A 533 -12.45 11.52 -6.40
N GLN A 534 -13.19 10.76 -5.59
CA GLN A 534 -14.59 11.03 -5.22
C GLN A 534 -14.75 11.38 -3.72
N GLY A 535 -13.72 11.15 -2.90
CA GLY A 535 -13.77 11.25 -1.44
C GLY A 535 -14.15 9.93 -0.78
N CYS A 536 -14.22 9.91 0.56
CA CYS A 536 -14.39 8.68 1.36
C CYS A 536 -15.65 7.88 0.98
N PRO A 537 -15.50 6.70 0.33
CA PRO A 537 -16.66 5.90 -0.10
C PRO A 537 -17.21 5.05 1.05
N SER A 538 -16.39 4.74 2.07
CA SER A 538 -16.80 4.08 3.30
C SER A 538 -15.86 4.41 4.45
N TRP A 539 -16.42 4.93 5.54
CA TRP A 539 -15.69 5.23 6.78
C TRP A 539 -15.33 3.98 7.60
N SER A 540 -16.08 2.89 7.42
CA SER A 540 -15.96 1.66 8.22
C SER A 540 -15.21 0.53 7.52
N TRP A 541 -14.98 0.63 6.21
CA TRP A 541 -14.23 -0.35 5.43
C TRP A 541 -12.74 -0.33 5.78
N PHE A 542 -12.10 -1.50 5.75
CA PHE A 542 -10.65 -1.65 5.93
C PHE A 542 -10.17 -2.96 5.29
N TYR A 543 -8.90 -2.99 4.88
CA TYR A 543 -8.26 -4.23 4.44
C TYR A 543 -7.89 -5.11 5.66
N PRO A 544 -8.39 -6.35 5.76
CA PRO A 544 -8.27 -7.15 6.98
C PRO A 544 -6.95 -7.93 7.11
N HIS A 545 -6.05 -7.82 6.13
CA HIS A 545 -4.79 -8.56 6.11
C HIS A 545 -3.57 -7.64 6.20
N HIS A 546 -2.47 -8.17 6.74
CA HIS A 546 -1.20 -7.44 6.83
C HIS A 546 -0.34 -7.58 5.57
N TYR A 547 -0.68 -8.53 4.69
CA TYR A 547 0.08 -8.88 3.49
C TYR A 547 -0.87 -8.93 2.29
N ALA A 548 -0.34 -8.72 1.08
CA ALA A 548 -1.09 -8.83 -0.15
C ALA A 548 -1.03 -10.27 -0.71
N PRO A 549 -2.00 -10.70 -1.53
CA PRO A 549 -1.85 -11.92 -2.34
C PRO A 549 -0.71 -11.78 -3.36
N TYR A 550 -0.24 -12.90 -3.90
CA TYR A 550 0.67 -12.89 -5.05
C TYR A 550 -0.02 -12.33 -6.29
N LEU A 551 0.77 -11.68 -7.14
CA LEU A 551 0.27 -11.11 -8.38
C LEU A 551 -0.25 -12.20 -9.33
N SER A 552 0.42 -13.35 -9.40
CA SER A 552 -0.09 -14.52 -10.14
C SER A 552 -1.38 -15.14 -9.64
N ASP A 553 -1.86 -14.76 -8.44
CA ASP A 553 -3.16 -15.19 -7.92
C ASP A 553 -4.26 -14.15 -8.16
N LEU A 554 -3.92 -12.92 -8.56
CA LEU A 554 -4.88 -11.87 -8.92
C LEU A 554 -5.49 -12.15 -10.31
N ASP A 555 -6.39 -13.12 -10.38
CA ASP A 555 -7.14 -13.49 -11.58
C ASP A 555 -8.62 -13.78 -11.24
N ASN A 556 -9.45 -13.90 -12.28
CA ASN A 556 -10.86 -14.27 -12.23
C ASN A 556 -11.76 -13.28 -11.46
N PHE A 557 -11.50 -11.98 -11.56
CA PHE A 557 -12.24 -10.93 -10.86
C PHE A 557 -13.03 -9.98 -11.79
N LYS A 558 -12.92 -10.13 -13.11
CA LYS A 558 -13.54 -9.25 -14.12
C LYS A 558 -15.06 -9.04 -13.99
N HIS A 559 -15.74 -9.95 -13.30
CA HIS A 559 -17.20 -9.97 -13.16
C HIS A 559 -17.70 -9.39 -11.83
N TRP A 560 -16.80 -9.04 -10.92
CA TRP A 560 -17.19 -8.49 -9.62
C TRP A 560 -17.70 -7.05 -9.75
N GLN A 561 -18.51 -6.66 -8.77
CA GLN A 561 -18.97 -5.29 -8.60
C GLN A 561 -18.83 -4.93 -7.13
N PHE A 562 -18.24 -3.76 -6.87
CA PHE A 562 -17.99 -3.28 -5.52
C PHE A 562 -18.91 -2.12 -5.20
N THR A 563 -19.65 -2.24 -4.11
CA THR A 563 -20.52 -1.18 -3.59
C THR A 563 -20.14 -0.89 -2.16
N PHE A 564 -19.88 0.38 -1.86
CA PHE A 564 -19.47 0.80 -0.53
C PHE A 564 -20.63 1.46 0.22
N GLN A 565 -20.86 1.04 1.45
CA GLN A 565 -21.73 1.77 2.36
C GLN A 565 -20.93 2.89 3.01
N ARG A 566 -21.34 4.15 2.78
CA ARG A 566 -20.64 5.34 3.28
C ARG A 566 -20.40 5.27 4.79
N GLY A 567 -21.40 4.84 5.55
CA GLY A 567 -21.33 4.81 7.01
C GLY A 567 -21.12 6.22 7.59
N THR A 568 -20.65 6.27 8.84
CA THR A 568 -20.30 7.51 9.53
C THR A 568 -18.87 7.43 10.06
N PRO A 569 -18.15 8.57 10.15
CA PRO A 569 -16.87 8.59 10.83
C PRO A 569 -17.03 8.24 12.31
N PHE A 570 -16.01 7.62 12.89
CA PHE A 570 -15.93 7.44 14.34
C PHE A 570 -16.01 8.78 15.07
N LYS A 571 -16.47 8.77 16.31
CA LYS A 571 -16.32 9.93 17.19
C LYS A 571 -14.84 10.09 17.58
N PRO A 572 -14.38 11.31 17.92
CA PRO A 572 -12.98 11.54 18.30
C PRO A 572 -12.48 10.59 19.40
N PHE A 573 -13.26 10.38 20.47
CA PHE A 573 -12.87 9.45 21.55
C PHE A 573 -12.86 7.98 21.12
N GLU A 574 -13.76 7.55 20.23
CA GLU A 574 -13.75 6.19 19.67
C GLU A 574 -12.49 5.95 18.84
N GLN A 575 -12.10 6.95 18.03
CA GLN A 575 -10.85 6.91 17.30
C GLN A 575 -9.63 6.88 18.23
N LEU A 576 -9.63 7.67 19.31
CA LEU A 576 -8.54 7.65 20.29
C LEU A 576 -8.35 6.25 20.86
N LEU A 577 -9.44 5.57 21.27
CA LEU A 577 -9.38 4.18 21.75
C LEU A 577 -8.90 3.21 20.67
N GLY A 578 -9.25 3.44 19.40
CA GLY A 578 -8.81 2.62 18.28
C GLY A 578 -7.33 2.82 17.89
N LYS A 579 -6.76 4.00 18.15
CA LYS A 579 -5.39 4.38 17.74
C LYS A 579 -4.36 4.34 18.88
N HIS A 580 -4.79 4.56 20.12
CA HIS A 580 -3.92 4.65 21.30
C HIS A 580 -3.88 3.37 22.11
N PHE A 581 -2.83 3.21 22.91
CA PHE A 581 -2.62 2.07 23.80
C PHE A 581 -2.83 2.51 25.25
N TYR A 582 -3.19 1.55 26.13
CA TYR A 582 -3.57 1.80 27.53
C TYR A 582 -2.59 2.69 28.31
N LYS A 583 -1.30 2.72 27.95
CA LYS A 583 -0.28 3.55 28.60
C LYS A 583 -0.20 5.02 28.16
N SER A 584 -0.82 5.43 27.04
CA SER A 584 -0.92 6.86 26.67
C SER A 584 -2.21 7.52 27.14
N LEU A 585 -3.15 6.73 27.68
CA LEU A 585 -4.42 7.23 28.20
C LEU A 585 -4.31 7.77 29.64
N GLU A 586 -3.24 7.45 30.37
CA GLU A 586 -2.99 8.04 31.70
C GLU A 586 -2.46 9.49 31.63
N SER A 587 -2.03 9.94 30.43
CA SER A 587 -1.53 11.30 30.17
C SER A 587 -2.50 12.18 29.37
N ALA A 588 -3.65 11.63 28.94
CA ALA A 588 -4.74 12.36 28.27
C ALA A 588 -5.86 12.63 29.28
#